data_AF-A0A5R8Y400-F1
#
_entry.id   AF-A0A5R8Y400-F1
#
_cell.length_a   1.000
_cell.length_b   1.000
_cell.length_c   1.000
_cell.angle_alpha   90.00
_cell.angle_beta   90.00
_cell.angle_gamma   90.00
#
_symmetry.space_group_name_H-M   'P 1'
#
loop_
_entity.id
_entity.type
_entity.pdbx_description
1 polymer ?
#
loop_
_entity_poly.entity_id
_entity_poly.type
_entity_poly.pdbx_seq_one_letter_code
_entity_poly.pdbx_strand_id
1 'polypeptide(L)'
;MLLMKLKPKEKFAFLQLAHYLARIDNDYGEKEEEIILEYCAEMGIENDDDFEIEDFSLADTLETFKTKKSKKIVVMELMILIHADDKFDLQEKALISQINDTFQLSGENLEFCSSWGKGVAALYAQGKLFIHG
;
A
#
# COMPACT_ATOMS: atom_id res chain seq x y z
N MET A 1 -4.85 2.73 9.85
CA MET A 1 -5.04 2.77 8.39
C MET A 1 -6.39 3.44 8.08
N LEU A 2 -6.62 3.85 6.83
CA LEU A 2 -7.75 4.68 6.37
C LEU A 2 -8.55 4.03 5.24
N LEU A 3 -8.33 2.74 4.96
CA LEU A 3 -8.89 2.03 3.81
C LEU A 3 -10.40 1.87 3.90
N MET A 4 -10.99 1.93 5.10
CA MET A 4 -12.46 1.99 5.26
C MET A 4 -13.11 3.25 4.67
N LYS A 5 -12.31 4.27 4.28
CA LYS A 5 -12.80 5.45 3.58
C LYS A 5 -12.86 5.29 2.06
N LEU A 6 -12.35 4.17 1.52
CA LEU A 6 -12.45 3.82 0.10
C LEU A 6 -13.82 3.22 -0.24
N LYS A 7 -14.25 3.38 -1.49
CA LYS A 7 -15.44 2.70 -2.03
C LYS A 7 -15.18 1.20 -2.17
N PRO A 8 -16.23 0.35 -2.20
CA PRO A 8 -16.05 -1.09 -2.35
C PRO A 8 -15.13 -1.51 -3.51
N LYS A 9 -15.33 -0.95 -4.72
CA LYS A 9 -14.45 -1.23 -5.86
C LYS A 9 -13.00 -0.76 -5.66
N GLU A 10 -12.82 0.38 -4.98
CA GLU A 10 -11.50 0.93 -4.69
C GLU A 10 -10.73 0.07 -3.67
N LYS A 11 -11.43 -0.64 -2.77
CA LYS A 11 -10.81 -1.57 -1.81
C LYS A 11 -10.13 -2.75 -2.50
N PHE A 12 -10.84 -3.41 -3.42
CA PHE A 12 -10.26 -4.51 -4.20
C PHE A 12 -9.11 -4.05 -5.10
N ALA A 13 -9.26 -2.90 -5.76
CA ALA A 13 -8.18 -2.30 -6.55
C ALA A 13 -6.96 -1.95 -5.68
N PHE A 14 -7.18 -1.49 -4.44
CA PHE A 14 -6.09 -1.21 -3.51
C PHE A 14 -5.38 -2.51 -3.10
N LEU A 15 -6.12 -3.58 -2.81
CA LEU A 15 -5.53 -4.86 -2.45
C LEU A 15 -4.64 -5.41 -3.58
N GLN A 16 -5.11 -5.41 -4.82
CA GLN A 16 -4.32 -5.83 -5.98
C GLN A 16 -3.05 -4.97 -6.14
N LEU A 17 -3.17 -3.65 -5.94
CA LEU A 17 -2.03 -2.74 -5.99
C LEU A 17 -1.02 -2.99 -4.86
N ALA A 18 -1.49 -3.35 -3.66
CA ALA A 18 -0.65 -3.70 -2.52
C ALA A 18 0.11 -5.01 -2.77
N HIS A 19 -0.56 -6.05 -3.29
CA HIS A 19 0.10 -7.30 -3.68
C HIS A 19 1.15 -7.09 -4.76
N TYR A 20 0.84 -6.27 -5.78
CA TYR A 20 1.79 -5.92 -6.83
C TYR A 20 3.03 -5.22 -6.27
N LEU A 21 2.82 -4.23 -5.38
CA LEU A 21 3.90 -3.48 -4.74
C LEU A 21 4.80 -4.41 -3.91
N ALA A 22 4.22 -5.27 -3.07
CA ALA A 22 4.96 -6.19 -2.19
C ALA A 22 5.69 -7.33 -2.93
N ARG A 23 5.53 -7.44 -4.25
CA ARG A 23 6.15 -8.51 -5.06
C ARG A 23 7.02 -7.97 -6.20
N ILE A 24 7.07 -6.65 -6.38
CA ILE A 24 7.74 -6.05 -7.55
C ILE A 24 9.24 -6.35 -7.58
N ASP A 25 9.87 -6.47 -6.41
CA ASP A 25 11.29 -6.78 -6.26
C ASP A 25 11.56 -8.29 -6.00
N ASN A 26 10.53 -9.14 -6.07
CA ASN A 26 10.56 -10.57 -5.72
C ASN A 26 10.96 -10.89 -4.25
N ASP A 27 10.87 -9.94 -3.32
CA ASP A 27 11.18 -10.15 -1.88
C ASP A 27 9.92 -10.05 -1.00
N TYR A 28 8.84 -10.77 -1.36
CA TYR A 28 7.62 -10.79 -0.55
C TYR A 28 7.86 -11.47 0.80
N GLY A 29 7.95 -10.68 1.86
CA GLY A 29 8.33 -11.12 3.19
C GLY A 29 7.18 -11.19 4.21
N GLU A 30 7.43 -11.86 5.34
CA GLU A 30 6.45 -12.03 6.43
C GLU A 30 5.86 -10.68 6.91
N LYS A 31 6.68 -9.63 6.99
CA LYS A 31 6.22 -8.31 7.46
C LYS A 31 5.24 -7.65 6.49
N GLU A 32 5.44 -7.82 5.19
CA GLU A 32 4.53 -7.28 4.17
C GLU A 32 3.24 -8.08 4.13
N GLU A 33 3.34 -9.40 4.24
CA GLU A 33 2.18 -10.28 4.38
C GLU A 33 1.32 -9.89 5.57
N GLU A 34 1.92 -9.68 6.74
CA GLU A 34 1.21 -9.19 7.92
C GLU A 34 0.48 -7.86 7.65
N ILE A 35 1.12 -6.91 6.97
CA ILE A 35 0.50 -5.61 6.64
C ILE A 35 -0.65 -5.79 5.64
N ILE A 36 -0.52 -6.67 4.64
CA ILE A 36 -1.60 -6.99 3.70
C ILE A 36 -2.80 -7.62 4.42
N LEU A 37 -2.55 -8.52 5.37
CA LEU A 37 -3.61 -9.12 6.19
C LEU A 37 -4.31 -8.06 7.06
N GLU A 38 -3.57 -7.10 7.63
CA GLU A 38 -4.15 -5.96 8.34
C GLU A 38 -4.98 -5.06 7.41
N TYR A 39 -4.56 -4.85 6.17
CA TYR A 39 -5.38 -4.15 5.17
C TYR A 39 -6.69 -4.89 4.86
N CYS A 40 -6.63 -6.21 4.68
CA CYS A 40 -7.80 -7.05 4.46
C CYS A 40 -8.78 -6.95 5.64
N ALA A 41 -8.26 -7.09 6.86
CA ALA A 41 -9.03 -6.96 8.09
C ALA A 41 -9.68 -5.57 8.23
N GLU A 42 -8.95 -4.49 7.96
CA GLU A 42 -9.51 -3.13 8.00
C GLU A 42 -10.63 -2.96 6.95
N MET A 43 -10.38 -3.41 5.72
CA MET A 43 -11.32 -3.26 4.61
C MET A 43 -12.55 -4.17 4.72
N GLY A 44 -12.46 -5.25 5.50
CA GLY A 44 -13.48 -6.29 5.62
C GLY A 44 -13.59 -7.13 4.34
N ILE A 45 -12.45 -7.45 3.71
CA ILE A 45 -12.36 -8.30 2.52
C ILE A 45 -11.39 -9.46 2.77
N GLU A 46 -11.53 -10.54 2.01
CA GLU A 46 -10.59 -11.66 2.03
C GLU A 46 -9.31 -11.30 1.26
N ASN A 47 -8.22 -11.97 1.61
CA ASN A 47 -6.94 -11.83 0.93
C ASN A 47 -7.02 -12.41 -0.49
N ASP A 48 -6.17 -11.91 -1.38
CA ASP A 48 -5.99 -12.45 -2.73
C ASP A 48 -4.78 -13.39 -2.73
N ASP A 49 -4.97 -14.60 -2.20
CA ASP A 49 -3.90 -15.61 -2.07
C ASP A 49 -3.39 -16.10 -3.44
N ASP A 50 -4.20 -15.95 -4.50
CA ASP A 50 -3.92 -16.38 -5.87
C ASP A 50 -3.47 -15.19 -6.76
N PHE A 51 -2.96 -14.10 -6.17
CA PHE A 51 -2.48 -12.94 -6.93
C PHE A 51 -1.27 -13.28 -7.82
N GLU A 52 -1.42 -13.10 -9.13
CA GLU A 52 -0.36 -13.27 -10.12
C GLU A 52 0.05 -11.91 -10.72
N ILE A 53 1.36 -11.61 -10.73
CA ILE A 53 1.88 -10.32 -11.24
C ILE A 53 1.59 -10.17 -12.74
N GLU A 54 1.65 -11.26 -13.50
CA GLU A 54 1.48 -11.29 -14.95
C GLU A 54 0.07 -10.86 -15.39
N ASP A 55 -0.93 -11.09 -14.54
CA ASP A 55 -2.33 -10.74 -14.80
C ASP A 55 -2.67 -9.32 -14.30
N PHE A 56 -1.76 -8.65 -13.59
CA PHE A 56 -1.99 -7.34 -13.02
C PHE A 56 -1.79 -6.21 -14.04
N SER A 57 -2.81 -5.34 -14.13
CA SER A 57 -2.74 -4.09 -14.90
C SER A 57 -2.67 -2.88 -13.98
N LEU A 58 -1.50 -2.25 -13.89
CA LEU A 58 -1.32 -1.02 -13.11
C LEU A 58 -2.24 0.10 -13.61
N ALA A 59 -2.35 0.29 -14.92
CA ALA A 59 -3.15 1.36 -15.51
C ALA A 59 -4.63 1.22 -15.14
N ASP A 60 -5.23 0.04 -15.37
CA ASP A 60 -6.65 -0.22 -15.09
C ASP A 60 -6.96 -0.12 -13.58
N THR A 61 -6.02 -0.59 -12.75
CA THR A 61 -6.13 -0.50 -11.29
C THR A 61 -6.15 0.97 -10.84
N LEU A 62 -5.19 1.78 -11.31
CA LEU A 62 -5.11 3.20 -10.93
C LEU A 62 -6.31 4.02 -11.43
N GLU A 63 -6.90 3.64 -12.57
CA GLU A 63 -8.12 4.25 -13.05
C GLU A 63 -9.31 4.07 -12.10
N THR A 64 -9.31 3.07 -11.22
CA THR A 64 -10.42 2.85 -10.29
C THR A 64 -10.57 3.99 -9.26
N PHE A 65 -9.48 4.69 -8.93
CA PHE A 65 -9.46 5.75 -7.93
C PHE A 65 -9.80 7.12 -8.53
N LYS A 66 -11.09 7.49 -8.49
CA LYS A 66 -11.56 8.70 -9.18
C LYS A 66 -11.39 9.99 -8.36
N THR A 67 -11.46 9.93 -7.04
CA THR A 67 -11.44 11.14 -6.20
C THR A 67 -10.03 11.47 -5.71
N LYS A 68 -9.72 12.77 -5.55
CA LYS A 68 -8.46 13.21 -4.93
C LYS A 68 -8.27 12.61 -3.53
N LYS A 69 -9.37 12.41 -2.78
CA LYS A 69 -9.34 11.79 -1.47
C LYS A 69 -8.89 10.32 -1.55
N SER A 70 -9.50 9.53 -2.44
CA SER A 70 -9.14 8.12 -2.63
C SER A 70 -7.68 7.98 -3.05
N LYS A 71 -7.22 8.79 -4.02
CA LYS A 71 -5.84 8.80 -4.49
C LYS A 71 -4.82 9.07 -3.37
N LYS A 72 -5.13 10.04 -2.48
CA LYS A 72 -4.29 10.33 -1.31
C LYS A 72 -4.25 9.18 -0.31
N ILE A 73 -5.40 8.57 -0.03
CA ILE A 73 -5.48 7.39 0.87
C ILE A 73 -4.60 6.27 0.31
N VAL A 74 -4.74 5.93 -0.97
CA VAL A 74 -3.93 4.88 -1.61
C VAL A 74 -2.44 5.11 -1.40
N VAL A 75 -1.94 6.29 -1.77
CA VAL A 75 -0.50 6.59 -1.63
C VAL A 75 -0.04 6.56 -0.18
N MET A 76 -0.83 7.09 0.75
CA MET A 76 -0.48 7.06 2.17
C MET A 76 -0.40 5.63 2.71
N GLU A 77 -1.37 4.79 2.38
CA GLU A 77 -1.44 3.43 2.89
C GLU A 77 -0.32 2.58 2.27
N LEU A 78 -0.05 2.68 0.96
CA LEU A 78 1.09 2.00 0.32
C LEU A 78 2.45 2.36 0.95
N MET A 79 2.62 3.58 1.47
CA MET A 79 3.84 3.96 2.18
C MET A 79 4.02 3.21 3.50
N ILE A 80 2.94 2.73 4.14
CA ILE A 80 3.07 1.88 5.33
C ILE A 80 3.68 0.53 4.93
N LEU A 81 3.21 -0.05 3.83
CA LEU A 81 3.68 -1.33 3.30
C LEU A 81 5.17 -1.28 2.94
N ILE A 82 5.58 -0.26 2.17
CA ILE A 82 6.98 -0.02 1.78
C ILE A 82 7.92 0.11 2.99
N HIS A 83 7.45 0.72 4.08
CA HIS A 83 8.26 0.92 5.27
C HIS A 83 8.10 -0.23 6.28
N ALA A 84 7.41 -1.31 5.94
CA ALA A 84 7.18 -2.44 6.84
C ALA A 84 8.48 -3.21 7.12
N ASP A 85 9.34 -3.38 6.12
CA ASP A 85 10.56 -4.18 6.21
C ASP A 85 11.87 -3.35 6.33
N ASP A 86 11.73 -2.02 6.45
CA ASP A 86 12.81 -1.01 6.48
C ASP A 86 13.67 -0.93 5.20
N LYS A 87 13.29 -1.59 4.09
CA LYS A 87 14.01 -1.54 2.81
C LYS A 87 13.18 -0.86 1.73
N PHE A 88 13.33 0.46 1.61
CA PHE A 88 12.71 1.17 0.48
C PHE A 88 13.53 0.97 -0.81
N ASP A 89 13.19 -0.04 -1.60
CA ASP A 89 13.92 -0.44 -2.82
C ASP A 89 13.72 0.56 -3.98
N LEU A 90 14.58 0.47 -4.99
CA LEU A 90 14.48 1.27 -6.21
C LEU A 90 13.21 0.96 -7.02
N GLN A 91 12.77 -0.30 -7.05
CA GLN A 91 11.58 -0.70 -7.80
C GLN A 91 10.30 -0.13 -7.19
N GLU A 92 10.16 -0.20 -5.86
CA GLU A 92 9.05 0.40 -5.13
C GLU A 92 9.01 1.93 -5.30
N LYS A 93 10.17 2.59 -5.24
CA LYS A 93 10.29 4.04 -5.53
C LYS A 93 9.79 4.37 -6.92
N ALA A 94 10.19 3.58 -7.91
CA ALA A 94 9.75 3.77 -9.29
C ALA A 94 8.24 3.58 -9.43
N LEU A 95 7.67 2.57 -8.75
CA LEU A 95 6.23 2.34 -8.74
C LEU A 95 5.46 3.51 -8.10
N ILE A 96 5.89 3.98 -6.92
CA ILE A 96 5.28 5.16 -6.27
C ILE A 96 5.34 6.40 -7.17
N SER A 97 6.45 6.61 -7.89
CA SER A 97 6.57 7.71 -8.85
C SER A 97 5.53 7.58 -9.97
N GLN A 98 5.36 6.39 -10.55
CA GLN A 98 4.37 6.13 -11.61
C GLN A 98 2.92 6.34 -11.10
N ILE A 99 2.63 5.90 -9.88
CA ILE A 99 1.34 6.14 -9.22
C ILE A 99 1.11 7.64 -9.05
N ASN A 100 2.12 8.38 -8.58
CA ASN A 100 2.03 9.81 -8.40
C ASN A 100 1.80 10.57 -9.70
N ASP A 101 2.49 10.20 -10.77
CA ASP A 101 2.33 10.81 -12.10
C ASP A 101 0.91 10.60 -12.63
N THR A 102 0.34 9.41 -12.40
CA THR A 102 -1.05 9.09 -12.74
C THR A 102 -2.06 9.82 -11.85
N PHE A 103 -1.76 9.97 -10.56
CA PHE A 103 -2.65 10.62 -9.60
C PHE A 103 -2.54 12.14 -9.61
N GLN A 104 -1.47 12.69 -10.15
CA GLN A 104 -1.13 14.11 -10.21
C GLN A 104 -1.14 14.75 -8.82
N LEU A 105 -0.51 14.10 -7.82
CA LEU A 105 -0.31 14.72 -6.50
C LEU A 105 0.98 15.56 -6.52
N SER A 106 0.99 16.69 -5.79
CA SER A 106 2.20 17.50 -5.67
C SER A 106 3.31 16.77 -4.91
N GLY A 107 4.58 17.07 -5.24
CA GLY A 107 5.75 16.43 -4.60
C GLY A 107 5.79 16.56 -3.08
N GLU A 108 5.37 17.71 -2.53
CA GLU A 108 5.24 17.91 -1.07
C GLU A 108 4.28 16.88 -0.42
N ASN A 109 3.25 16.42 -1.14
CA ASN A 109 2.37 15.39 -0.60
C ASN A 109 3.09 14.04 -0.51
N LEU A 110 4.00 13.70 -1.44
CA LEU A 110 4.69 12.41 -1.42
C LEU A 110 5.65 12.29 -0.24
N GLU A 111 6.46 13.31 0.02
CA GLU A 111 7.38 13.32 1.17
C GLU A 111 6.61 13.24 2.49
N PHE A 112 5.49 13.95 2.57
CA PHE A 112 4.58 13.88 3.71
C PHE A 112 3.99 12.46 3.87
N CYS A 113 3.50 11.84 2.79
CA CYS A 113 2.95 10.48 2.82
C CYS A 113 4.02 9.46 3.25
N SER A 114 5.24 9.57 2.73
CA SER A 114 6.35 8.68 3.08
C SER A 114 6.74 8.79 4.55
N SER A 115 6.90 10.03 5.05
CA SER A 115 7.22 10.29 6.45
C SER A 115 6.12 9.78 7.39
N TRP A 116 4.86 10.00 7.03
CA TRP A 116 3.72 9.49 7.78
C TRP A 116 3.67 7.96 7.78
N GLY A 117 3.81 7.32 6.61
CA GLY A 117 3.79 5.86 6.47
C GLY A 117 4.87 5.19 7.31
N LYS A 118 6.10 5.72 7.27
CA LYS A 118 7.21 5.27 8.14
C LYS A 118 6.87 5.36 9.62
N GLY A 119 6.29 6.48 10.06
CA GLY A 119 5.87 6.67 11.44
C GLY A 119 4.81 5.66 11.88
N VAL A 120 3.83 5.38 11.02
CA VAL A 120 2.79 4.39 11.28
C VAL A 120 3.36 2.98 11.35
N ALA A 121 4.20 2.58 10.39
CA ALA A 121 4.85 1.27 10.38
C ALA A 121 5.67 1.03 11.66
N ALA A 122 6.45 2.02 12.09
CA ALA A 122 7.21 1.95 13.34
C ALA A 122 6.33 1.79 14.58
N LEU A 123 5.21 2.53 14.66
CA LEU A 123 4.27 2.42 15.79
C LEU A 123 3.53 1.06 15.79
N TYR A 124 3.19 0.53 14.62
CA TYR A 124 2.62 -0.82 14.50
C TYR A 124 3.62 -1.89 14.98
N ALA A 125 4.87 -1.81 14.55
CA ALA A 125 5.92 -2.71 15.00
C ALA A 125 6.11 -2.66 16.53
N GLN A 126 6.12 -1.46 17.13
CA GLN A 126 6.17 -1.28 18.57
C GLN A 126 4.95 -1.89 19.29
N GLY A 127 3.75 -1.67 18.76
CA GLY A 127 2.52 -2.25 19.31
C GLY A 127 2.54 -3.78 19.29
N LYS A 128 3.00 -4.38 18.18
CA LYS A 128 3.14 -5.85 18.06
C LYS A 128 4.14 -6.41 19.06
N LEU A 129 5.30 -5.77 19.21
CA LEU A 129 6.31 -6.17 20.20
C LEU A 129 5.78 -6.08 21.63
N PHE A 130 4.96 -5.08 21.94
CA PHE A 130 4.36 -4.95 23.27
C PHE A 130 3.31 -6.04 23.58
N ILE A 131 2.58 -6.53 22.57
CA ILE A 131 1.57 -7.58 22.76
C ILE A 131 2.22 -8.97 22.90
N HIS A 132 3.32 -9.22 22.19
CA HIS A 132 3.95 -10.54 22.09
C HIS A 132 5.25 -10.70 22.89
N GLY A 133 5.84 -9.61 23.37
CA GLY A 133 7.05 -9.59 24.21
C GLY A 133 6.74 -9.62 25.70
#